data_AF-A0A6I5VFV9-F1
#
_entry.id   AF-A0A6I5VFV9-F1
#
_cell.length_a   1.000
_cell.length_b   1.000
_cell.length_c   1.000
_cell.angle_alpha   90.00
_cell.angle_beta   90.00
_cell.angle_gamma   90.00
#
_symmetry.space_group_name_H-M   'P 1'
#
loop_
_entity.id
_entity.type
_entity.pdbx_description
1 polymer ?
#
loop_
_entity_poly.entity_id
_entity_poly.type
_entity_poly.pdbx_seq_one_letter_code
_entity_poly.pdbx_strand_id
1 'polypeptide(L)'
;MGYGAFFNVQNNRSQSLRLFVTDVQCMYDNGDQGSNLSLFNNAVVSGKSALPASGTQYIEVKASGGCFFQTSTFHLKVTDDANGAIIGEADFLEDDNNWNLDKNTNPDVINVMINNSGDQARMTVTVAAS
;
A
#
# COMPACT_ATOMS: atom_id res chain seq x y z
N MET A 1 -4.59 -20.53 -0.47
CA MET A 1 -4.06 -19.45 -1.32
C MET A 1 -4.20 -18.18 -0.51
N GLY A 2 -3.22 -17.28 -0.54
CA GLY A 2 -3.31 -16.05 0.26
C GLY A 2 -4.42 -15.14 -0.28
N TYR A 3 -5.06 -14.37 0.59
CA TYR A 3 -5.94 -13.30 0.16
C TYR A 3 -5.10 -12.09 -0.23
N GLY A 4 -5.27 -11.62 -1.46
CA GLY A 4 -4.56 -10.47 -1.99
C GLY A 4 -5.43 -9.23 -2.11
N ALA A 5 -4.80 -8.18 -2.62
CA ALA A 5 -5.42 -6.90 -2.86
C ALA A 5 -4.89 -6.27 -4.14
N PHE A 6 -5.75 -5.53 -4.83
CA PHE A 6 -5.37 -4.60 -5.87
C PHE A 6 -5.09 -3.23 -5.23
N PHE A 7 -3.82 -2.81 -5.25
CA PHE A 7 -3.31 -1.63 -4.57
C PHE A 7 -2.93 -0.51 -5.56
N ASN A 8 -3.24 0.74 -5.19
CA ASN A 8 -2.86 1.93 -5.93
C ASN A 8 -2.59 3.10 -4.95
N VAL A 9 -1.63 3.94 -5.30
CA VAL A 9 -1.38 5.22 -4.62
C VAL A 9 -1.63 6.37 -5.58
N GLN A 10 -2.57 7.25 -5.24
CA GLN A 10 -2.95 8.44 -5.99
C GLN A 10 -2.34 9.68 -5.31
N ASN A 11 -1.58 10.47 -6.08
CA ASN A 11 -1.04 11.74 -5.65
C ASN A 11 -1.86 12.90 -6.24
N ASN A 12 -2.70 13.55 -5.42
CA ASN A 12 -3.44 14.73 -5.84
C ASN A 12 -2.71 16.05 -5.57
N ARG A 13 -1.49 16.03 -5.00
CA ARG A 13 -0.64 17.22 -4.88
C ARG A 13 -0.05 17.62 -6.23
N SER A 14 0.47 18.84 -6.34
CA SER A 14 1.25 19.26 -7.52
C SER A 14 2.71 18.82 -7.44
N GLN A 15 3.23 18.58 -6.23
CA GLN A 15 4.57 18.07 -5.98
C GLN A 15 4.62 16.54 -6.05
N SER A 16 5.79 16.01 -6.38
CA SER A 16 6.06 14.58 -6.34
C SER A 16 6.15 14.06 -4.91
N LEU A 17 5.76 12.80 -4.74
CA LEU A 17 5.91 12.06 -3.49
C LEU A 17 6.98 10.98 -3.66
N ARG A 18 7.61 10.62 -2.55
CA ARG A 18 8.39 9.39 -2.44
C ARG A 18 7.73 8.45 -1.45
N LEU A 19 7.54 7.22 -1.87
CA LEU A 19 6.96 6.15 -1.08
C LEU A 19 8.07 5.27 -0.51
N PHE A 20 7.87 4.79 0.71
CA PHE A 20 8.71 3.76 1.31
C PHE A 20 7.81 2.69 1.88
N VAL A 21 8.09 1.43 1.52
CA VAL A 21 7.42 0.28 2.13
C VAL A 21 8.41 -0.35 3.10
N THR A 22 8.03 -0.41 4.37
CA THR A 22 8.83 -0.99 5.44
C THR A 22 8.02 -2.00 6.25
N ASP A 23 8.69 -2.68 7.18
CA ASP A 23 8.05 -3.56 8.18
C ASP A 23 7.14 -4.62 7.52
N VAL A 24 7.59 -5.12 6.37
CA VAL A 24 6.88 -6.12 5.59
C VAL A 24 6.96 -7.46 6.30
N GLN A 25 5.82 -7.97 6.74
CA GLN A 25 5.69 -9.29 7.35
C GLN A 25 4.75 -10.15 6.51
N CYS A 26 5.22 -11.35 6.17
CA CYS A 26 4.40 -12.38 5.53
C CYS A 26 3.67 -11.91 4.25
N MET A 27 4.28 -11.04 3.45
CA MET A 27 3.82 -10.67 2.12
C MET A 27 4.66 -11.35 1.04
N TYR A 28 4.06 -11.69 -0.10
CA TYR A 28 4.83 -12.04 -1.29
C TYR A 28 5.32 -10.78 -2.01
N ASP A 29 6.57 -10.84 -2.44
CA ASP A 29 7.12 -9.91 -3.43
C ASP A 29 7.65 -10.73 -4.60
N ASN A 30 7.11 -10.50 -5.79
CA ASN A 30 7.21 -11.35 -6.98
C ASN A 30 6.58 -12.75 -6.82
N GLY A 31 5.35 -12.80 -6.30
CA GLY A 31 4.58 -14.05 -6.20
C GLY A 31 4.13 -14.59 -7.57
N ASP A 32 3.75 -15.87 -7.65
CA ASP A 32 3.38 -16.55 -8.89
C ASP A 32 2.20 -15.89 -9.65
N GLN A 33 1.35 -15.15 -8.92
CA GLN A 33 0.21 -14.41 -9.47
C GLN A 33 0.55 -12.94 -9.80
N GLY A 34 1.83 -12.56 -9.74
CA GLY A 34 2.29 -11.21 -10.02
C GLY A 34 2.19 -10.25 -8.84
N SER A 35 2.18 -10.76 -7.60
CA SER A 35 2.28 -9.92 -6.39
C SER A 35 3.56 -9.10 -6.44
N ASN A 36 3.49 -7.78 -6.27
CA ASN A 36 4.66 -6.91 -6.29
C ASN A 36 4.46 -5.71 -5.37
N LEU A 37 4.74 -5.91 -4.09
CA LEU A 37 4.68 -4.83 -3.10
C LEU A 37 5.91 -3.91 -3.22
N SER A 38 7.05 -4.43 -3.67
CA SER A 38 8.28 -3.64 -3.84
C SER A 38 8.17 -2.56 -4.92
N LEU A 39 7.19 -2.65 -5.83
CA LEU A 39 6.85 -1.58 -6.77
C LEU A 39 6.66 -0.22 -6.07
N PHE A 40 6.15 -0.23 -4.84
CA PHE A 40 5.88 0.97 -4.06
C PHE A 40 7.06 1.39 -3.18
N ASN A 41 8.12 0.59 -3.06
CA ASN A 41 9.26 0.91 -2.20
C ASN A 41 10.27 1.81 -2.92
N ASN A 42 10.64 2.93 -2.29
CA ASN A 42 11.48 3.98 -2.87
C ASN A 42 10.95 4.54 -4.21
N ALA A 43 9.63 4.42 -4.43
CA ALA A 43 8.99 4.82 -5.67
C ALA A 43 8.63 6.31 -5.66
N VAL A 44 8.80 6.97 -6.80
CA VAL A 44 8.37 8.36 -6.98
C VAL A 44 7.00 8.37 -7.64
N VAL A 45 6.06 9.08 -7.05
CA VAL A 45 4.73 9.35 -7.64
C VAL A 45 4.66 10.83 -7.98
N SER A 46 4.74 11.14 -9.28
CA SER A 46 4.69 12.52 -9.76
C SER A 46 3.42 13.24 -9.29
N GLY A 47 3.48 14.57 -9.20
CA GLY A 47 2.30 15.38 -8.93
C GLY A 47 1.15 15.07 -9.92
N LYS A 48 -0.08 15.06 -9.42
CA LYS A 48 -1.31 14.80 -10.19
C LYS A 48 -1.27 13.47 -10.96
N SER A 49 -0.64 12.45 -10.38
CA SER A 49 -0.50 11.13 -11.00
C SER A 49 -0.76 10.00 -10.00
N ALA A 50 -0.67 8.76 -10.48
CA ALA A 50 -0.87 7.56 -9.67
C ALA A 50 0.28 6.57 -9.87
N LEU A 51 0.43 5.66 -8.91
CA LEU A 51 1.26 4.47 -9.03
C LEU A 51 0.42 3.23 -8.68
N PRO A 52 0.32 2.24 -9.59
CA PRO A 52 0.73 2.30 -11.00
C PRO A 52 0.04 3.43 -11.77
N ALA A 53 0.67 3.91 -12.85
CA ALA A 53 0.14 4.99 -13.68
C ALA A 53 -1.22 4.64 -14.33
N SER A 54 -1.49 3.35 -14.52
CA SER A 54 -2.79 2.84 -14.96
C SER A 54 -3.18 1.62 -14.14
N GLY A 55 -4.42 1.61 -13.63
CA GLY A 55 -4.97 0.47 -12.90
C GLY A 55 -4.37 0.32 -11.51
N THR A 56 -4.07 -0.93 -11.14
CA THR A 56 -3.70 -1.33 -9.79
C THR A 56 -2.61 -2.40 -9.83
N GLN A 57 -1.77 -2.45 -8.82
CA GLN A 57 -0.81 -3.53 -8.62
C GLN A 57 -1.40 -4.59 -7.69
N TYR A 58 -1.32 -5.85 -8.06
CA TYR A 58 -1.67 -6.94 -7.16
C TYR A 58 -0.60 -7.09 -6.06
N ILE A 59 -1.05 -7.23 -4.82
CA ILE A 59 -0.22 -7.61 -3.66
C ILE A 59 -0.89 -8.78 -2.95
N GLU A 60 -0.12 -9.70 -2.40
CA GLU A 60 -0.64 -10.95 -1.84
C GLU A 60 0.05 -11.30 -0.52
N VAL A 61 -0.75 -11.79 0.43
CA VAL A 61 -0.23 -12.37 1.66
C VAL A 61 0.37 -13.75 1.43
N LYS A 62 1.41 -14.07 2.18
CA LYS A 62 2.05 -15.38 2.21
C LYS A 62 1.37 -16.24 3.27
N ALA A 63 0.19 -16.77 2.98
CA ALA A 63 -0.51 -17.70 3.88
C ALA A 63 0.05 -19.14 3.82
N SER A 64 1.37 -19.31 3.93
CA SER A 64 2.04 -20.63 3.86
C SER A 64 3.30 -20.71 4.73
N GLY A 65 3.73 -21.94 5.04
CA GLY A 65 4.90 -22.18 5.88
C GLY A 65 4.79 -21.51 7.25
N GLY A 66 5.86 -20.84 7.68
CA GLY A 66 5.88 -20.11 8.96
C GLY A 66 4.89 -18.93 9.04
N CYS A 67 4.34 -18.48 7.91
CA CYS A 67 3.39 -17.38 7.85
C CYS A 67 1.92 -17.84 7.88
N PHE A 68 1.64 -19.15 7.95
CA PHE A 68 0.27 -19.67 7.95
C PHE A 68 -0.59 -19.19 9.14
N PHE A 69 0.03 -18.92 10.29
CA PHE A 69 -0.63 -18.45 11.51
C PHE A 69 -0.22 -17.02 11.90
N GLN A 70 0.35 -16.26 10.96
CA GLN A 70 0.82 -14.89 11.23
C GLN A 70 -0.02 -13.90 10.45
N THR A 71 -0.38 -12.81 11.12
CA THR A 71 -0.92 -11.62 10.46
C THR A 71 0.10 -11.09 9.46
N SER A 72 -0.36 -10.79 8.24
CA SER A 72 0.49 -10.21 7.21
C SER A 72 0.38 -8.70 7.27
N THR A 73 1.50 -8.00 7.23
CA THR A 73 1.53 -6.54 7.43
C THR A 73 2.51 -5.85 6.49
N PHE A 74 2.27 -4.57 6.25
CA PHE A 74 3.28 -3.65 5.73
C PHE A 74 2.99 -2.22 6.15
N HIS A 75 4.05 -1.43 6.28
CA HIS A 75 3.99 0.01 6.54
C HIS A 75 4.23 0.78 5.25
N LEU A 76 3.39 1.78 4.97
CA LEU A 76 3.60 2.75 3.90
C LEU A 76 3.89 4.13 4.47
N LYS A 77 5.12 4.61 4.25
CA LYS A 77 5.49 6.00 4.52
C LYS A 77 5.45 6.82 3.25
N VAL A 78 4.86 8.01 3.34
CA VAL A 78 4.75 8.99 2.26
C VAL A 78 5.56 10.23 2.64
N THR A 79 6.53 10.59 1.82
CA THR A 79 7.32 11.82 1.99
C THR A 79 7.20 12.73 0.79
N ASP A 80 7.47 14.01 0.98
CA ASP A 80 7.71 14.93 -0.12
C ASP A 80 9.05 14.57 -0.78
N ASP A 81 9.07 14.41 -2.10
CA ASP A 81 10.26 13.97 -2.81
C ASP A 81 11.37 15.04 -2.85
N ALA A 82 11.00 16.33 -2.77
CA ALA A 82 11.95 17.42 -2.92
C ALA A 82 12.81 17.65 -1.67
N ASN A 83 12.24 17.43 -0.48
CA ASN A 83 12.89 17.76 0.79
C ASN A 83 12.87 16.62 1.82
N GLY A 84 12.22 15.48 1.51
CA GLY A 84 12.15 14.33 2.41
C GLY A 84 11.23 14.51 3.62
N ALA A 85 10.46 15.61 3.69
CA ALA A 85 9.52 15.83 4.79
C ALA A 85 8.44 14.75 4.80
N ILE A 86 8.18 14.17 5.98
CA ILE A 86 7.13 13.17 6.15
C ILE A 86 5.77 13.84 6.02
N ILE A 87 4.95 13.34 5.10
CA ILE A 87 3.58 13.80 4.90
C ILE A 87 2.63 12.98 5.77
N GLY A 88 2.89 11.68 5.85
CA GLY A 88 2.19 10.78 6.74
C GLY A 88 2.55 9.33 6.43
N GLU A 89 1.92 8.45 7.19
CA GLU A 89 2.22 7.03 7.25
C GLU A 89 0.92 6.25 7.44
N ALA A 90 0.84 5.06 6.86
CA ALA A 90 -0.30 4.16 6.97
C ALA A 90 0.17 2.72 7.20
N ASP A 91 -0.39 2.07 8.22
CA ASP A 91 -0.12 0.66 8.57
C ASP A 91 -1.24 -0.22 8.05
N PHE A 92 -0.88 -1.21 7.23
CA PHE A 92 -1.81 -2.16 6.65
C PHE A 92 -1.58 -3.52 7.27
N LEU A 93 -2.68 -4.20 7.61
CA LEU A 93 -2.66 -5.59 8.01
C LEU A 93 -3.75 -6.36 7.31
N GLU A 94 -3.50 -7.65 7.14
CA GLU A 94 -4.46 -8.63 6.68
C GLU A 94 -4.63 -9.68 7.77
N ASP A 95 -5.89 -9.89 8.14
CA ASP A 95 -6.32 -10.89 9.11
C ASP A 95 -7.63 -11.54 8.65
N ASP A 96 -7.70 -12.87 8.72
CA ASP A 96 -8.85 -13.68 8.31
C ASP A 96 -9.46 -13.31 6.94
N ASN A 97 -8.61 -13.14 5.93
CA ASN A 97 -8.96 -12.70 4.57
C ASN A 97 -9.62 -11.32 4.52
N ASN A 98 -9.24 -10.42 5.43
CA ASN A 98 -9.71 -9.04 5.45
C ASN A 98 -8.55 -8.07 5.63
N TRP A 99 -8.38 -7.18 4.66
CA TRP A 99 -7.46 -6.06 4.78
C TRP A 99 -8.05 -4.98 5.67
N ASN A 100 -7.21 -4.44 6.54
CA ASN A 100 -7.54 -3.37 7.48
C ASN A 100 -6.45 -2.31 7.50
N LEU A 101 -6.85 -1.10 7.90
CA LEU A 101 -5.94 0.00 8.22
C LEU A 101 -5.80 0.04 9.75
N ASP A 102 -4.61 -0.29 10.24
CA ASP A 102 -4.34 -0.28 11.69
C ASP A 102 -4.08 1.15 12.18
N LYS A 103 -3.35 1.94 11.38
CA LYS A 103 -2.94 3.29 11.73
C LYS A 103 -2.84 4.19 10.52
N ASN A 104 -3.16 5.47 10.71
CA ASN A 104 -2.87 6.55 9.79
C ASN A 104 -2.43 7.79 10.59
N THR A 105 -1.23 8.29 10.34
CA THR A 105 -0.66 9.42 11.10
C THR A 105 -1.15 10.79 10.64
N ASN A 106 -1.78 10.87 9.46
CA ASN A 106 -2.29 12.13 8.92
C ASN A 106 -3.57 11.90 8.09
N PRO A 107 -4.70 11.56 8.73
CA PRO A 107 -5.94 11.18 8.04
C PRO A 107 -6.59 12.32 7.23
N ASP A 108 -6.28 13.57 7.54
CA ASP A 108 -6.79 14.73 6.79
C ASP A 108 -6.09 14.88 5.43
N VAL A 109 -4.88 14.32 5.28
CA VAL A 109 -4.08 14.41 4.05
C VAL A 109 -3.97 13.06 3.35
N ILE A 110 -3.85 11.97 4.09
CA ILE A 110 -3.78 10.61 3.56
C ILE A 110 -5.14 9.96 3.76
N ASN A 111 -5.91 9.83 2.70
CA ASN A 111 -7.15 9.07 2.71
C ASN A 111 -6.87 7.64 2.25
N VAL A 112 -7.27 6.65 3.04
CA VAL A 112 -7.11 5.23 2.70
C VAL A 112 -8.49 4.61 2.56
N MET A 113 -8.76 4.03 1.38
CA MET A 113 -9.95 3.23 1.12
C MET A 113 -9.57 1.76 0.98
N ILE A 114 -10.27 0.90 1.72
CA ILE A 114 -10.13 -0.56 1.66
C ILE A 114 -11.52 -1.16 1.43
N ASN A 115 -11.64 -2.00 0.41
CA ASN A 115 -12.86 -2.74 0.12
C ASN A 115 -12.56 -4.24 0.01
N ASN A 116 -13.09 -5.03 0.94
CA ASN A 116 -12.95 -6.49 1.01
C ASN A 116 -14.13 -7.26 0.37
N SER A 117 -15.06 -6.61 -0.34
CA SER A 117 -16.33 -7.21 -0.77
C SER A 117 -16.23 -8.20 -1.95
N GLY A 118 -15.04 -8.65 -2.34
CA GLY A 118 -14.84 -9.52 -3.50
C GLY A 118 -13.73 -10.55 -3.27
N ASP A 119 -13.45 -11.35 -4.30
CA ASP A 119 -12.45 -12.43 -4.26
C ASP A 119 -11.04 -11.94 -3.89
N GLN A 120 -10.78 -10.65 -4.11
CA GLN A 120 -9.57 -9.94 -3.73
C GLN A 120 -9.98 -8.55 -3.24
N ALA A 121 -9.25 -7.99 -2.28
CA ALA A 121 -9.52 -6.65 -1.81
C ALA A 121 -9.15 -5.60 -2.86
N ARG A 122 -9.68 -4.40 -2.70
CA ARG A 122 -9.25 -3.21 -3.45
C ARG A 122 -8.83 -2.15 -2.45
N MET A 123 -7.61 -1.66 -2.59
CA MET A 123 -7.01 -0.68 -1.71
C MET A 123 -6.51 0.52 -2.49
N THR A 124 -6.81 1.72 -2.00
CA THR A 124 -6.34 2.96 -2.61
C THR A 124 -5.91 3.93 -1.53
N VAL A 125 -4.67 4.42 -1.62
CA VAL A 125 -4.17 5.52 -0.82
C VAL A 125 -4.22 6.78 -1.66
N THR A 126 -4.95 7.79 -1.21
CA THR A 126 -5.03 9.09 -1.88
C THR A 126 -4.39 10.15 -1.00
N VAL A 127 -3.36 10.83 -1.52
CA VAL A 127 -2.76 11.99 -0.86
C VAL A 127 -3.44 13.24 -1.39
N ALA A 128 -4.13 13.96 -0.50
CA ALA A 128 -4.94 15.13 -0.81
C ALA A 128 -4.12 16.27 -1.43
N ALA A 129 -4.79 17.13 -2.18
CA ALA A 129 -4.16 18.35 -2.68
C ALA A 129 -3.87 19.29 -1.49
N SER A 130 -2.61 19.75 -1.41
CA SER A 130 -2.17 20.81 -0.49
C SER A 130 -2.16 22.16 -1.18
#